data_AF-A0A7C6K9U3-F1
#
_entry.id   AF-A0A7C6K9U3-F1
#
_cell.length_a   1.000
_cell.length_b   1.000
_cell.length_c   1.000
_cell.angle_alpha   90.00
_cell.angle_beta   90.00
_cell.angle_gamma   90.00
#
_symmetry.space_group_name_H-M   'P 1'
#
loop_
_entity.id
_entity.type
_entity.pdbx_description
1 polymer ?
#
loop_
_entity_poly.entity_id
_entity_poly.type
_entity_poly.pdbx_seq_one_letter_code
_entity_poly.pdbx_strand_id
1 'polypeptide(L)' 'GNAYVSLLPIIDTGAIVTLKGFEYGLDRARINFSSTLGVSNRIIGGQGHILIHKGKCLVIVSKD' A
#
# COMPACT_ATOMS: atom_id res chain seq x y z
N GLY A 1 13.79 -12.92 -2.57
CA GLY A 1 13.69 -12.29 -1.24
C GLY A 1 12.32 -11.71 -1.12
N ASN A 2 11.59 -12.06 -0.08
CA ASN A 2 10.25 -11.52 0.17
C ASN A 2 10.41 -10.06 0.60
N ALA A 3 9.89 -9.12 -0.19
CA ALA A 3 9.89 -7.71 0.17
C ALA A 3 8.57 -7.37 0.87
N TYR A 4 8.66 -6.68 2.01
CA TYR A 4 7.52 -6.08 2.66
C TYR A 4 7.38 -4.63 2.21
N VAL A 5 6.14 -4.23 1.99
CA VAL A 5 5.79 -2.87 1.58
C VAL A 5 4.72 -2.35 2.52
N SER A 6 5.00 -1.24 3.18
CA SER A 6 4.02 -0.50 3.98
C SER A 6 3.56 0.74 3.21
N LEU A 7 2.25 0.89 3.04
CA LEU A 7 1.64 2.06 2.38
C LEU A 7 0.88 2.91 3.41
N LEU A 8 1.29 4.16 3.56
CA LEU A 8 0.77 5.10 4.56
C LEU A 8 0.23 6.36 3.87
N PRO A 9 -1.06 6.71 3.98
CA PRO A 9 -1.54 8.03 3.56
C PRO A 9 -0.86 9.12 4.38
N ILE A 10 -0.46 10.22 3.74
CA ILE A 10 0.20 11.35 4.40
C ILE A 10 -0.67 12.62 4.42
N ILE A 11 -1.93 12.49 4.04
CA ILE A 11 -2.92 13.57 4.04
C ILE A 11 -4.17 13.12 4.78
N ASP A 12 -4.80 14.02 5.53
CA ASP A 12 -5.95 13.72 6.41
C ASP A 12 -7.12 13.09 5.66
N THR A 13 -7.30 13.46 4.39
CA THR A 13 -8.37 12.88 3.54
C THR A 13 -8.14 11.43 3.12
N GLY A 14 -7.00 10.82 3.50
CA GLY A 14 -6.63 9.46 3.13
C GLY A 14 -6.19 9.32 1.67
N ALA A 15 -6.20 8.08 1.17
CA ALA A 15 -5.87 7.77 -0.23
C ALA A 15 -6.80 6.67 -0.79
N ILE A 16 -7.04 6.70 -2.10
CA ILE A 16 -7.74 5.64 -2.83
C ILE A 16 -6.72 4.89 -3.68
N VAL A 17 -6.57 3.59 -3.47
CA VAL A 17 -5.45 2.82 -4.03
C VAL A 17 -5.89 1.46 -4.60
N THR A 18 -5.05 0.91 -5.48
CA THR A 18 -5.13 -0.46 -5.96
C THR A 18 -3.78 -1.13 -5.79
N LEU A 19 -3.77 -2.33 -5.21
CA LEU A 19 -2.58 -3.15 -4.98
C LEU A 19 -2.72 -4.46 -5.77
N LYS A 20 -1.82 -4.70 -6.73
CA LYS A 20 -1.74 -5.95 -7.50
C LYS A 20 -0.39 -6.62 -7.29
N GLY A 21 -0.36 -7.96 -7.23
CA GLY A 21 0.87 -8.72 -6.97
C GLY A 21 1.29 -8.77 -5.50
N PHE A 22 0.40 -8.35 -4.60
CA PHE A 22 0.57 -8.41 -3.15
C PHE A 22 -0.29 -9.52 -2.54
N GLU A 23 0.10 -10.05 -1.39
CA GLU A 23 -0.61 -11.06 -0.61
C GLU A 23 -2.05 -10.65 -0.35
N TYR A 24 -2.24 -9.39 0.06
CA TYR A 24 -3.55 -8.78 0.24
C TYR A 24 -3.81 -7.75 -0.86
N GLY A 25 -4.32 -8.20 -2.01
CA GLY A 25 -4.70 -7.30 -3.10
C GLY A 25 -5.80 -6.31 -2.69
N LEU A 26 -5.77 -5.11 -3.26
CA LEU A 26 -6.80 -4.07 -3.06
C LEU A 26 -7.28 -3.57 -4.40
N ASP A 27 -8.58 -3.32 -4.55
CA ASP A 27 -9.17 -2.67 -5.72
C ASP A 27 -9.92 -1.41 -5.30
N ARG A 28 -9.51 -0.27 -5.86
CA ARG A 28 -9.96 1.09 -5.55
C ARG A 28 -10.32 1.33 -4.07
N ALA A 29 -9.55 0.76 -3.15
CA ALA A 29 -9.84 0.77 -1.72
C ALA A 29 -9.39 2.09 -1.08
N ARG A 30 -10.13 2.56 -0.08
CA ARG A 30 -9.77 3.76 0.69
C ARG A 30 -8.92 3.37 1.91
N ILE A 31 -7.76 4.01 2.05
CA ILE A 31 -6.93 3.96 3.25
C ILE A 31 -7.05 5.30 3.96
N ASN A 32 -7.45 5.28 5.24
CA ASN A 32 -7.66 6.51 6.02
C ASN A 32 -6.34 6.96 6.67
N PHE A 33 -6.15 8.26 6.87
CA PHE A 33 -4.96 8.78 7.55
C PHE A 33 -4.85 8.28 9.00
N SER A 34 -5.98 8.14 9.69
CA SER A 34 -6.06 7.62 11.05
C SER A 34 -5.91 6.10 11.17
N SER A 35 -5.86 5.36 10.05
CA SER A 35 -5.48 3.94 10.11
C SER A 35 -3.96 3.85 10.24
N THR A 36 -3.48 4.03 11.47
CA THR A 36 -2.07 3.82 11.88
C THR A 36 -1.54 2.42 11.56
N LEU A 37 -2.42 1.48 11.21
CA LEU A 37 -2.11 0.24 10.51
C LEU A 37 -1.98 0.51 9.01
N GLY A 38 -0.89 1.17 8.59
CA GLY A 38 -0.50 1.17 7.18
C GLY A 38 -0.62 -0.22 6.57
N VAL A 39 -0.93 -0.30 5.28
CA VAL A 39 -1.08 -1.61 4.62
C VAL A 39 0.32 -2.21 4.50
N SER A 40 0.74 -2.97 5.51
CA SER A 40 1.93 -3.79 5.51
C SER A 40 1.61 -5.07 4.77
N ASN A 41 2.19 -5.19 3.58
CA ASN A 41 1.82 -6.22 2.63
C ASN A 41 3.08 -6.82 2.02
N ARG A 42 2.97 -8.05 1.55
CA ARG A 42 4.10 -8.78 0.98
C ARG A 42 3.88 -8.97 -0.50
N ILE A 43 4.92 -8.80 -1.31
CA ILE A 43 4.86 -9.16 -2.73
C ILE A 43 4.97 -10.69 -2.82
N ILE A 44 3.92 -11.34 -3.34
CA ILE A 44 3.83 -12.81 -3.45
C ILE A 44 4.24 -13.35 -4.83
N GLY A 45 4.73 -12.48 -5.70
CA GLY A 45 5.25 -12.82 -7.03
C GLY A 45 6.58 -12.13 -7.33
N GLY A 46 6.87 -11.87 -8.61
CA GLY A 46 8.07 -11.13 -9.02
C GLY A 46 7.95 -9.61 -8.90
N GLN A 47 6.72 -9.07 -8.90
CA GLN A 47 6.47 -7.63 -8.95
C GLN A 47 5.14 -7.27 -8.29
N GLY A 48 5.15 -6.17 -7.52
CA GLY A 48 3.95 -5.51 -7.00
C GLY A 48 3.67 -4.21 -7.75
N HIS A 49 2.39 -3.88 -7.95
CA HIS A 49 1.95 -2.62 -8.54
C HIS A 49 1.05 -1.86 -7.56
N ILE A 50 1.40 -0.61 -7.30
CA ILE A 50 0.62 0.33 -6.49
C ILE A 50 0.10 1.42 -7.42
N LEU A 51 -1.22 1.55 -7.52
CA LEU A 51 -1.87 2.65 -8.24
C LEU A 51 -2.58 3.55 -7.24
N ILE A 52 -2.23 4.84 -7.22
CA ILE A 52 -2.91 5.86 -6.42
C ILE A 52 -3.94 6.55 -7.32
N HIS A 53 -5.23 6.32 -7.06
CA HIS A 53 -6.33 6.99 -7.76
C HIS A 53 -6.57 8.39 -7.20
N LYS A 54 -6.36 8.58 -5.90
CA LYS A 54 -6.55 9.86 -5.20
C LYS A 54 -5.69 9.93 -3.94
N GLY A 55 -5.16 11.10 -3.64
CA GLY A 55 -4.41 11.39 -2.42
C GLY A 55 -2.90 11.22 -2.58
N LYS A 56 -2.18 11.14 -1.45
CA LYS A 56 -0.72 10.93 -1.41
C LYS A 56 -0.39 9.88 -0.37
N CYS A 57 0.56 9.01 -0.70
CA CYS A 57 1.05 7.96 0.19
C CYS A 57 2.57 7.98 0.28
N LEU A 58 3.08 7.70 1.48
CA LEU A 58 4.44 7.27 1.73
C LEU A 58 4.52 5.75 1.52
N VAL A 59 5.51 5.31 0.76
CA VAL A 59 5.81 3.90 0.54
C VAL A 59 7.10 3.57 1.26
N ILE A 60 7.06 2.57 2.15
CA ILE A 60 8.25 2.04 2.82
C ILE A 60 8.44 0.63 2.30
N VAL A 61 9.64 0.34 1.77
CA VAL A 61 10.02 -1.01 1.33
C VAL A 61 11.10 -1.51 2.25
N SER A 62 10.84 -2.61 2.94
CA SER A 62 11.85 -3.33 3.71
C SER A 62 12.17 -4.67 3.05
N LYS A 63 13.45 -5.02 3.10
CA LYS A 63 13.95 -6.34 2.73
C LYS A 63 14.49 -6.93 4.03
N ASP A 64 13.89 -8.02 4.48
CA ASP A 64 14.54 -8.92 5.43
C ASP A 64 15.63 -9.72 4.70
#